data_AF-K2BD67-F1
#
_entry.id   AF-K2BD67-F1
#
_cell.length_a   1.000
_cell.length_b   1.000
_cell.length_c   1.000
_cell.angle_alpha   90.00
_cell.angle_beta   90.00
_cell.angle_gamma   90.00
#
_symmetry.space_group_name_H-M   'P 1'
#
loop_
_entity.id
_entity.type
_entity.pdbx_description
1 polymer ?
#
loop_
_entity_poly.entity_id
_entity_poly.type
_entity_poly.pdbx_seq_one_letter_code
_entity_poly.pdbx_strand_id
1 'polypeptide(L)'
;MSPTPSSIVYDLESKKTFAEVGGADKQSQLGVSFLGLYSYTQKKFFSFFEKDLPKLEVILMTEKPTIIGFNSIHFDNAVLQPYFSKLKINDLPQVDILADIYRTLGFRMKLESVAQATLGEGKSGTGLDAIRYYREGNLEALAKYCLDDVRITRDVYEYGYTHGYILYTSGGEYFRMPVNWSTEPTLHQQLIAAFQKHRQIQLTYLQLTDTSRTILTITRADILDFSDKAVTLYSYDDNTKRICQLDRILELTPLEQTSAYQSSLF
;
A
#
# COMPACT_ATOMS: atom_id res chain seq x y z
N MET A 1 -2.89 11.29 -0.04
CA MET A 1 -3.48 11.06 -1.38
C MET A 1 -3.87 9.61 -1.46
N SER A 2 -5.03 9.28 -2.02
CA SER A 2 -5.43 7.88 -2.22
C SER A 2 -5.17 7.45 -3.66
N PRO A 3 -4.82 6.18 -3.91
CA PRO A 3 -4.75 5.59 -5.24
C PRO A 3 -6.03 5.81 -6.07
N THR A 4 -5.94 5.59 -7.39
CA THR A 4 -7.06 5.76 -8.31
C THR A 4 -8.29 4.97 -7.85
N PRO A 5 -9.51 5.54 -7.96
CA PRO A 5 -10.72 4.89 -7.45
C PRO A 5 -10.93 3.48 -8.01
N SER A 6 -10.61 3.24 -9.29
CA SER A 6 -10.72 1.92 -9.94
C SER A 6 -9.49 1.03 -9.70
N SER A 7 -9.17 0.79 -8.44
CA SER A 7 -8.11 -0.13 -8.02
C SER A 7 -8.62 -1.11 -6.96
N ILE A 8 -8.06 -2.30 -6.95
CA ILE A 8 -8.27 -3.30 -5.91
C ILE A 8 -6.94 -3.83 -5.41
N VAL A 9 -6.89 -4.19 -4.13
CA VAL A 9 -5.79 -4.99 -3.57
C VAL A 9 -6.35 -6.36 -3.29
N TYR A 10 -5.66 -7.43 -3.65
CA TYR A 10 -6.11 -8.76 -3.27
C TYR A 10 -4.93 -9.69 -2.97
N ASP A 11 -5.24 -10.73 -2.23
CA ASP A 11 -4.38 -11.87 -1.92
C ASP A 11 -5.25 -13.13 -1.89
N LEU A 12 -4.67 -14.32 -2.13
CA LEU A 12 -5.40 -15.57 -2.01
C LEU A 12 -4.62 -16.66 -1.29
N GLU A 13 -5.39 -17.57 -0.71
CA GLU A 13 -4.87 -18.78 -0.07
C GLU A 13 -5.21 -20.00 -0.91
N SER A 14 -4.27 -20.95 -0.95
CA SER A 14 -4.47 -22.19 -1.68
C SER A 14 -5.14 -23.29 -0.85
N LYS A 15 -5.70 -24.29 -1.52
CA LYS A 15 -6.20 -25.52 -0.86
C LYS A 15 -5.12 -26.56 -0.63
N LYS A 16 -4.12 -26.57 -1.52
CA LYS A 16 -3.07 -27.59 -1.60
C LYS A 16 -1.70 -26.93 -1.51
N THR A 17 -0.73 -27.73 -1.09
CA THR A 17 0.69 -27.43 -1.15
C THR A 17 1.27 -27.77 -2.53
N PHE A 18 2.44 -27.23 -2.85
CA PHE A 18 3.18 -27.61 -4.06
C PHE A 18 3.55 -29.11 -4.10
N ALA A 19 3.77 -29.73 -2.95
CA ALA A 19 4.07 -31.16 -2.86
C ALA A 19 2.87 -32.01 -3.33
N GLU A 20 1.64 -31.60 -3.01
CA GLU A 20 0.41 -32.32 -3.40
C GLU A 20 0.09 -32.22 -4.90
N VAL A 21 0.52 -31.13 -5.56
CA VAL A 21 0.31 -30.93 -7.01
C VAL A 21 1.51 -31.35 -7.85
N GLY A 22 2.60 -31.82 -7.22
CA GLY A 22 3.76 -32.38 -7.90
C GLY A 22 4.82 -31.36 -8.35
N GLY A 23 4.82 -30.13 -7.82
CA GLY A 23 5.87 -29.17 -8.11
C GLY A 23 5.43 -27.70 -8.12
N ALA A 24 6.42 -26.81 -8.07
CA ALA A 24 6.22 -25.36 -8.08
C ALA A 24 5.70 -24.80 -9.41
N ASP A 25 5.78 -25.57 -10.50
CA ASP A 25 5.27 -25.23 -11.84
C ASP A 25 3.77 -25.51 -12.03
N LYS A 26 3.10 -26.02 -10.98
CA LYS A 26 1.69 -26.43 -11.00
C LYS A 26 0.78 -25.49 -10.20
N GLN A 27 1.06 -24.19 -10.18
CA GLN A 27 0.27 -23.19 -9.43
C GLN A 27 -1.23 -23.31 -9.69
N SER A 28 -1.64 -23.45 -10.96
CA SER A 28 -3.05 -23.57 -11.36
C SER A 28 -3.79 -24.79 -10.78
N GLN A 29 -3.07 -25.78 -10.24
CA GLN A 29 -3.65 -26.99 -9.65
C GLN A 29 -3.85 -26.89 -8.13
N LEU A 30 -3.31 -25.84 -7.50
CA LEU A 30 -3.37 -25.64 -6.06
C LEU A 30 -4.81 -25.42 -5.57
N GLY A 31 -5.63 -24.78 -6.40
CA GLY A 31 -7.01 -24.40 -6.09
C GLY A 31 -7.09 -23.30 -5.03
N VAL A 32 -8.12 -22.47 -5.08
CA VAL A 32 -8.31 -21.34 -4.14
C VAL A 32 -9.15 -21.81 -2.95
N SER A 33 -8.65 -21.65 -1.73
CA SER A 33 -9.42 -21.88 -0.50
C SER A 33 -10.16 -20.61 -0.08
N PHE A 34 -9.51 -19.46 -0.20
CA PHE A 34 -10.05 -18.14 0.14
C PHE A 34 -9.36 -17.05 -0.68
N LEU A 35 -10.08 -15.97 -1.01
CA LEU A 35 -9.52 -14.75 -1.59
C LEU A 35 -10.05 -13.54 -0.81
N GLY A 36 -9.13 -12.74 -0.30
CA GLY A 36 -9.41 -11.45 0.32
C GLY A 36 -9.21 -10.32 -0.68
N LEU A 37 -10.05 -9.30 -0.63
CA LEU A 37 -9.96 -8.16 -1.54
C LEU A 37 -10.30 -6.85 -0.82
N TYR A 38 -9.54 -5.79 -1.06
CA TYR A 38 -9.89 -4.41 -0.68
C TYR A 38 -10.22 -3.61 -1.94
N SER A 39 -11.38 -2.93 -1.94
CA SER A 39 -11.79 -2.05 -3.05
C SER A 39 -11.56 -0.59 -2.67
N TYR A 40 -10.81 0.15 -3.49
CA TYR A 40 -10.65 1.60 -3.31
C TYR A 40 -11.95 2.36 -3.63
N THR A 41 -12.74 1.91 -4.61
CA THR A 41 -14.06 2.46 -4.92
C THR A 41 -15.00 2.38 -3.72
N GLN A 42 -15.07 1.21 -3.07
CA GLN A 42 -16.03 0.96 -1.99
C GLN A 42 -15.46 1.16 -0.58
N LYS A 43 -14.15 1.40 -0.48
CA LYS A 43 -13.40 1.60 0.78
C LYS A 43 -13.66 0.52 1.82
N LYS A 44 -13.74 -0.74 1.38
CA LYS A 44 -14.02 -1.88 2.26
C LYS A 44 -13.39 -3.17 1.76
N PHE A 45 -13.25 -4.11 2.69
CA PHE A 45 -12.81 -5.47 2.41
C PHE A 45 -13.96 -6.36 1.96
N PHE A 46 -13.63 -7.35 1.14
CA PHE A 46 -14.49 -8.39 0.61
C PHE A 46 -13.80 -9.74 0.76
N SER A 47 -14.62 -10.78 0.81
CA SER A 47 -14.17 -12.15 1.00
C SER A 47 -14.87 -13.05 0.00
N PHE A 48 -14.10 -13.90 -0.66
CA PHE A 48 -14.60 -14.85 -1.63
C PHE A 48 -14.07 -16.23 -1.27
N PHE A 49 -14.99 -17.16 -1.02
CA PHE A 49 -14.64 -18.58 -1.06
C PHE A 49 -14.68 -19.05 -2.51
N GLU A 50 -14.14 -20.24 -2.77
CA GLU A 50 -14.06 -20.81 -4.11
C GLU A 50 -15.39 -20.74 -4.90
N LYS A 51 -16.51 -21.06 -4.25
CA LYS A 51 -17.86 -21.03 -4.86
C LYS A 51 -18.30 -19.64 -5.33
N ASP A 52 -17.69 -18.59 -4.80
CA ASP A 52 -18.02 -17.20 -5.10
C ASP A 52 -17.13 -16.60 -6.19
N LEU A 53 -16.07 -17.31 -6.63
CA LEU A 53 -15.15 -16.83 -7.67
C LEU A 53 -15.82 -16.54 -9.02
N PRO A 54 -16.87 -17.26 -9.47
CA PRO A 54 -17.62 -16.86 -10.66
C PRO A 54 -18.26 -15.48 -10.55
N LYS A 55 -18.65 -15.04 -9.34
CA LYS A 55 -19.16 -13.68 -9.12
C LYS A 55 -18.02 -12.65 -9.18
N LEU A 56 -16.85 -13.00 -8.64
CA LEU A 56 -15.65 -12.16 -8.74
C LEU A 56 -15.28 -11.91 -10.20
N GLU A 57 -15.34 -12.93 -11.07
CA GLU A 57 -15.10 -12.76 -12.51
C GLU A 57 -15.99 -11.67 -13.12
N VAL A 58 -17.29 -11.71 -12.82
CA VAL A 58 -18.27 -10.72 -13.33
C VAL A 58 -17.94 -9.31 -12.84
N ILE A 59 -17.56 -9.18 -11.56
CA ILE A 59 -17.17 -7.90 -10.95
C ILE A 59 -15.93 -7.34 -11.66
N LEU A 60 -14.87 -8.14 -11.80
CA LEU A 60 -13.62 -7.72 -12.44
C LEU A 60 -13.80 -7.34 -13.91
N MET A 61 -14.64 -8.06 -14.65
CA MET A 61 -14.96 -7.72 -16.04
C MET A 61 -15.72 -6.40 -16.17
N THR A 62 -16.56 -6.07 -15.18
CA THR A 62 -17.38 -4.86 -15.18
C THR A 62 -16.57 -3.65 -14.74
N GLU A 63 -15.84 -3.77 -13.63
CA GLU A 63 -15.09 -2.67 -13.02
C GLU A 63 -13.76 -2.40 -13.74
N LYS A 64 -13.15 -3.44 -14.34
CA LYS A 64 -11.82 -3.40 -14.97
C LYS A 64 -10.77 -2.66 -14.11
N PRO A 65 -10.59 -3.07 -12.83
CA PRO A 65 -9.73 -2.35 -11.92
C PRO A 65 -8.25 -2.59 -12.24
N THR A 66 -7.39 -1.70 -11.77
CA THR A 66 -5.98 -2.04 -11.55
C THR A 66 -5.88 -3.01 -10.37
N ILE A 67 -5.24 -4.15 -10.60
CA ILE A 67 -4.96 -5.15 -9.57
C ILE A 67 -3.65 -4.79 -8.87
N ILE A 68 -3.68 -4.71 -7.55
CA ILE A 68 -2.50 -4.53 -6.71
C ILE A 68 -2.33 -5.80 -5.87
N GLY A 69 -1.11 -6.36 -5.85
CA GLY A 69 -0.81 -7.55 -5.08
C GLY A 69 0.66 -7.70 -4.76
N PHE A 70 0.99 -8.77 -4.04
CA PHE A 70 2.37 -9.14 -3.71
C PHE A 70 2.68 -10.52 -4.29
N ASN A 71 3.47 -10.58 -5.37
CA ASN A 71 3.68 -11.80 -6.17
C ASN A 71 2.43 -12.30 -6.92
N SER A 72 1.41 -11.44 -7.08
CA SER A 72 0.13 -11.78 -7.69
C SER A 72 0.24 -12.21 -9.15
N ILE A 73 1.15 -11.62 -9.93
CA ILE A 73 1.30 -11.96 -11.36
C ILE A 73 1.75 -13.41 -11.54
N HIS A 74 2.70 -13.85 -10.72
CA HIS A 74 3.35 -15.15 -10.86
C HIS A 74 2.68 -16.25 -10.05
N PHE A 75 1.96 -15.90 -8.99
CA PHE A 75 1.33 -16.87 -8.10
C PHE A 75 -0.19 -16.75 -8.16
N ASP A 76 -0.77 -15.73 -7.54
CA ASP A 76 -2.22 -15.64 -7.31
C ASP A 76 -3.03 -15.69 -8.62
N ASN A 77 -2.64 -14.91 -9.62
CA ASN A 77 -3.26 -14.92 -10.94
C ASN A 77 -3.22 -16.32 -11.56
N ALA A 78 -2.11 -17.06 -11.41
CA ALA A 78 -1.98 -18.40 -11.96
C ALA A 78 -2.87 -19.42 -11.23
N VAL A 79 -3.06 -19.27 -9.92
CA VAL A 79 -3.97 -20.11 -9.11
C VAL A 79 -5.44 -19.77 -9.39
N LEU A 80 -5.75 -18.49 -9.63
CA LEU A 80 -7.11 -17.99 -9.82
C LEU A 80 -7.63 -18.16 -11.26
N GLN A 81 -6.76 -18.08 -12.26
CA GLN A 81 -7.13 -18.14 -13.68
C GLN A 81 -8.02 -19.34 -14.07
N PRO A 82 -7.85 -20.57 -13.55
CA PRO A 82 -8.73 -21.70 -13.87
C PRO A 82 -10.21 -21.50 -13.51
N TYR A 83 -10.51 -20.58 -12.59
CA TYR A 83 -11.89 -20.27 -12.18
C TYR A 83 -12.57 -19.27 -13.12
N PHE A 84 -11.82 -18.64 -14.02
CA PHE A 84 -12.30 -17.60 -14.93
C PHE A 84 -12.38 -18.13 -16.36
N SER A 85 -13.58 -18.06 -16.93
CA SER A 85 -13.90 -18.62 -18.25
C SER A 85 -13.87 -17.57 -19.38
N LYS A 86 -14.06 -16.30 -19.04
CA LYS A 86 -14.18 -15.16 -19.95
C LYS A 86 -13.04 -14.16 -19.76
N LEU A 87 -12.55 -14.02 -18.53
CA LEU A 87 -11.49 -13.08 -18.19
C LEU A 87 -10.13 -13.78 -18.15
N LYS A 88 -9.18 -13.27 -18.94
CA LYS A 88 -7.75 -13.50 -18.68
C LYS A 88 -7.29 -12.47 -17.66
N ILE A 89 -7.01 -12.89 -16.43
CA ILE A 89 -6.75 -11.95 -15.32
C ILE A 89 -5.52 -11.07 -15.58
N ASN A 90 -4.52 -11.60 -16.30
CA ASN A 90 -3.31 -10.87 -16.68
C ASN A 90 -3.53 -9.81 -17.77
N ASP A 91 -4.74 -9.73 -18.36
CA ASP A 91 -5.08 -8.64 -19.31
C ASP A 91 -5.51 -7.36 -18.57
N LEU A 92 -5.80 -7.43 -17.25
CA LEU A 92 -6.08 -6.25 -16.42
C LEU A 92 -4.77 -5.53 -16.05
N PRO A 93 -4.80 -4.19 -15.85
CA PRO A 93 -3.65 -3.44 -15.35
C PRO A 93 -3.20 -3.96 -13.99
N GLN A 94 -1.89 -4.07 -13.73
CA GLN A 94 -1.39 -4.62 -12.47
C GLN A 94 -0.22 -3.83 -11.87
N VAL A 95 -0.16 -3.85 -10.55
CA VAL A 95 1.00 -3.50 -9.72
C VAL A 95 1.33 -4.71 -8.85
N ASP A 96 2.46 -5.35 -9.14
CA ASP A 96 2.99 -6.45 -8.33
C ASP A 96 4.22 -5.96 -7.57
N ILE A 97 4.07 -5.76 -6.26
CA ILE A 97 5.10 -5.18 -5.40
C ILE A 97 6.37 -6.05 -5.41
N LEU A 98 6.24 -7.38 -5.42
CA LEU A 98 7.40 -8.26 -5.44
C LEU A 98 8.09 -8.27 -6.79
N ALA A 99 7.33 -8.18 -7.89
CA ALA A 99 7.90 -8.03 -9.22
C ALA A 99 8.72 -6.73 -9.33
N ASP A 100 8.20 -5.63 -8.78
CA ASP A 100 8.90 -4.34 -8.76
C ASP A 100 10.16 -4.35 -7.88
N ILE A 101 10.09 -5.02 -6.73
CA ILE A 101 11.25 -5.29 -5.88
C ILE A 101 12.32 -6.06 -6.66
N TYR A 102 11.94 -7.17 -7.29
CA TYR A 102 12.88 -8.02 -8.00
C TYR A 102 13.51 -7.29 -9.18
N ARG A 103 12.72 -6.51 -9.92
CA ARG A 103 13.21 -5.69 -11.04
C ARG A 103 14.22 -4.63 -10.61
N THR A 104 14.02 -4.03 -9.43
CA THR A 104 14.89 -2.95 -8.92
C THR A 104 16.13 -3.47 -8.21
N LEU A 105 15.99 -4.53 -7.40
CA LEU A 105 17.04 -4.99 -6.49
C LEU A 105 17.71 -6.31 -6.92
N GLY A 106 17.09 -7.08 -7.82
CA GLY A 106 17.61 -8.36 -8.29
C GLY A 106 17.39 -9.56 -7.35
N PHE A 107 16.68 -9.37 -6.24
CA PHE A 107 16.33 -10.44 -5.30
C PHE A 107 14.91 -10.27 -4.76
N ARG A 108 14.36 -11.36 -4.20
CA ARG A 108 13.00 -11.38 -3.64
C ARG A 108 13.01 -11.13 -2.13
N MET A 109 11.94 -10.53 -1.63
CA MET A 109 11.72 -10.31 -0.20
C MET A 109 10.36 -10.85 0.22
N LYS A 110 10.17 -11.08 1.52
CA LYS A 110 8.86 -11.40 2.09
C LYS A 110 8.07 -10.12 2.30
N LEU A 111 6.74 -10.18 2.10
CA LEU A 111 5.83 -9.06 2.36
C LEU A 111 6.05 -8.49 3.77
N GLU A 112 6.15 -9.37 4.76
CA GLU A 112 6.42 -9.01 6.15
C GLU A 112 7.68 -8.16 6.33
N SER A 113 8.78 -8.52 5.66
CA SER A 113 10.05 -7.80 5.77
C SER A 113 9.94 -6.39 5.18
N VAL A 114 9.21 -6.25 4.07
CA VAL A 114 8.96 -4.96 3.42
C VAL A 114 8.01 -4.10 4.25
N ALA A 115 6.95 -4.70 4.77
CA ALA A 115 5.96 -4.04 5.62
C ALA A 115 6.59 -3.54 6.92
N GLN A 116 7.35 -4.38 7.63
CA GLN A 116 8.05 -3.98 8.84
C GLN A 116 9.04 -2.85 8.58
N ALA A 117 9.74 -2.89 7.44
CA ALA A 117 10.67 -1.84 7.06
C ALA A 117 9.99 -0.52 6.70
N THR A 118 8.85 -0.59 5.99
CA THR A 118 8.15 0.56 5.41
C THR A 118 7.16 1.21 6.37
N LEU A 119 6.40 0.41 7.12
CA LEU A 119 5.29 0.84 7.96
C LEU A 119 5.64 0.84 9.44
N GLY A 120 6.74 0.18 9.83
CA GLY A 120 7.10 -0.03 11.24
C GLY A 120 6.20 -1.04 11.98
N GLU A 121 5.21 -1.61 11.30
CA GLU A 121 4.29 -2.61 11.81
C GLU A 121 4.63 -3.98 11.19
N GLY A 122 4.66 -5.02 12.02
CA GLY A 122 4.74 -6.41 11.60
C GLY A 122 3.47 -7.19 11.97
N LYS A 123 3.27 -8.37 11.41
CA LYS A 123 2.20 -9.30 11.80
C LYS A 123 2.29 -9.59 13.30
N SER A 124 1.17 -9.45 14.00
CA SER A 124 1.01 -9.82 15.42
C SER A 124 0.87 -11.34 15.64
N GLY A 125 0.97 -12.15 14.59
CA GLY A 125 0.85 -13.60 14.63
C GLY A 125 1.95 -14.30 13.85
N THR A 126 2.37 -15.46 14.33
CA THR A 126 3.17 -16.40 13.53
C THR A 126 2.33 -16.83 12.33
N GLY A 127 2.93 -16.88 11.13
CA GLY A 127 2.30 -17.46 9.94
C GLY A 127 1.89 -18.92 10.20
N LEU A 128 0.71 -19.09 10.78
CA LEU A 128 0.04 -20.37 10.90
C LEU A 128 -0.40 -20.70 9.49
N ASP A 129 0.05 -21.85 8.98
CA ASP A 129 -0.14 -22.26 7.59
C ASP A 129 -1.62 -22.18 7.21
N ALA A 130 -1.97 -21.29 6.27
CA ALA A 130 -3.35 -21.10 5.80
C ALA A 130 -3.98 -22.40 5.30
N ILE A 131 -3.16 -23.30 4.73
CA ILE A 131 -3.59 -24.64 4.31
C ILE A 131 -4.04 -25.46 5.52
N ARG A 132 -3.38 -25.32 6.68
CA ARG A 132 -3.80 -25.99 7.92
C ARG A 132 -5.16 -25.49 8.38
N TYR A 133 -5.40 -24.18 8.39
CA TYR A 133 -6.72 -23.64 8.75
C TYR A 133 -7.82 -24.13 7.82
N TYR A 134 -7.54 -24.18 6.52
CA TYR A 134 -8.48 -24.74 5.54
C TYR A 134 -8.79 -26.22 5.82
N ARG A 135 -7.76 -27.05 6.07
CA ARG A 135 -7.91 -28.49 6.37
C ARG A 135 -8.66 -28.76 7.67
N GLU A 136 -8.44 -27.93 8.69
CA GLU A 136 -9.12 -28.02 9.99
C GLU A 136 -10.55 -27.44 9.94
N GLY A 137 -10.96 -26.80 8.83
CA GLY A 137 -12.25 -26.13 8.71
C GLY A 137 -12.34 -24.82 9.50
N ASN A 138 -11.21 -24.28 9.96
CA ASN A 138 -11.14 -23.00 10.68
C ASN A 138 -11.17 -21.82 9.70
N LEU A 139 -12.34 -21.61 9.08
CA LEU A 139 -12.52 -20.61 8.02
C LEU A 139 -12.38 -19.16 8.53
N GLU A 140 -12.66 -18.91 9.81
CA GLU A 140 -12.50 -17.58 10.41
C GLU A 140 -11.01 -17.20 10.50
N ALA A 141 -10.16 -18.11 10.98
CA ALA A 141 -8.72 -17.88 11.03
C ALA A 141 -8.10 -17.75 9.64
N LEU A 142 -8.57 -18.56 8.67
CA LEU A 142 -8.17 -18.46 7.27
C LEU A 142 -8.52 -17.08 6.68
N ALA A 143 -9.77 -16.63 6.87
CA ALA A 143 -10.24 -15.35 6.37
C ALA A 143 -9.47 -14.18 7.00
N LYS A 144 -9.27 -14.22 8.33
CA LYS A 144 -8.50 -13.21 9.04
C LYS A 144 -7.07 -13.11 8.52
N TYR A 145 -6.41 -14.25 8.34
CA TYR A 145 -5.03 -14.31 7.86
C TYR A 145 -4.87 -13.67 6.48
N CYS A 146 -5.71 -14.06 5.51
CA CYS A 146 -5.65 -13.50 4.16
C CYS A 146 -6.04 -12.01 4.13
N LEU A 147 -7.06 -11.60 4.88
CA LEU A 147 -7.45 -10.18 4.95
C LEU A 147 -6.36 -9.31 5.61
N ASP A 148 -5.59 -9.85 6.56
CA ASP A 148 -4.43 -9.16 7.11
C ASP A 148 -3.34 -8.97 6.04
N ASP A 149 -3.09 -9.95 5.19
CA ASP A 149 -2.15 -9.82 4.06
C ASP A 149 -2.60 -8.81 3.00
N VAL A 150 -3.91 -8.77 2.68
CA VAL A 150 -4.49 -7.74 1.83
C VAL A 150 -4.30 -6.34 2.43
N ARG A 151 -4.56 -6.20 3.74
CA ARG A 151 -4.39 -4.92 4.44
C ARG A 151 -2.93 -4.47 4.40
N ILE A 152 -1.99 -5.35 4.72
CA ILE A 152 -0.56 -5.03 4.72
C ILE A 152 -0.09 -4.65 3.31
N THR A 153 -0.50 -5.40 2.29
CA THR A 153 -0.21 -5.11 0.89
C THR A 153 -0.74 -3.75 0.47
N ARG A 154 -1.99 -3.42 0.86
CA ARG A 154 -2.60 -2.11 0.64
C ARG A 154 -1.76 -1.01 1.29
N ASP A 155 -1.41 -1.16 2.56
CA ASP A 155 -0.72 -0.13 3.33
C ASP A 155 0.69 0.15 2.77
N VAL A 156 1.42 -0.90 2.35
CA VAL A 156 2.72 -0.76 1.66
C VAL A 156 2.54 -0.05 0.32
N TYR A 157 1.52 -0.43 -0.46
CA TYR A 157 1.24 0.22 -1.74
C TYR A 157 0.89 1.69 -1.57
N GLU A 158 0.01 2.05 -0.63
CA GLU A 158 -0.37 3.44 -0.33
C GLU A 158 0.84 4.27 0.10
N TYR A 159 1.74 3.69 0.91
CA TYR A 159 2.99 4.35 1.28
C TYR A 159 3.83 4.66 0.03
N GLY A 160 4.10 3.66 -0.82
CA GLY A 160 4.89 3.84 -2.03
C GLY A 160 4.24 4.77 -3.04
N TYR A 161 2.91 4.74 -3.17
CA TYR A 161 2.13 5.65 -4.00
C TYR A 161 2.31 7.10 -3.54
N THR A 162 2.25 7.34 -2.22
CA THR A 162 2.35 8.69 -1.65
C THR A 162 3.78 9.22 -1.65
N HIS A 163 4.76 8.36 -1.33
CA HIS A 163 6.14 8.79 -1.09
C HIS A 163 7.07 8.62 -2.31
N GLY A 164 6.70 7.78 -3.28
CA GLY A 164 7.54 7.41 -4.42
C GLY A 164 8.67 6.44 -4.08
N TYR A 165 8.65 5.84 -2.89
CA TYR A 165 9.58 4.79 -2.48
C TYR A 165 8.96 3.90 -1.41
N ILE A 166 9.48 2.70 -1.26
CA ILE A 166 9.27 1.83 -0.09
C ILE A 166 10.61 1.59 0.62
N LEU A 167 10.58 1.04 1.82
CA LEU A 167 11.77 0.73 2.59
C LEU A 167 12.01 -0.78 2.63
N TYR A 168 13.28 -1.14 2.72
CA TYR A 168 13.71 -2.52 2.99
C TYR A 168 14.96 -2.52 3.86
N THR A 169 15.22 -3.65 4.52
CA THR A 169 16.42 -3.83 5.33
C THR A 169 17.43 -4.75 4.65
N SER A 170 18.70 -4.35 4.66
CA SER A 170 19.82 -5.21 4.24
C SER A 170 20.98 -5.03 5.21
N GLY A 171 21.55 -6.11 5.73
CA GLY A 171 22.64 -6.02 6.72
C GLY A 171 22.30 -5.26 8.01
N GLY A 172 21.01 -5.15 8.37
CA GLY A 172 20.55 -4.39 9.53
C GLY A 172 20.34 -2.89 9.28
N GLU A 173 20.63 -2.40 8.07
CA GLU A 173 20.41 -1.01 7.67
C GLU A 173 19.16 -0.86 6.81
N TYR A 174 18.52 0.31 6.85
CA TYR A 174 17.34 0.64 6.06
C TYR A 174 17.73 1.34 4.77
N PHE A 175 17.16 0.87 3.67
CA PHE A 175 17.37 1.42 2.33
C PHE A 175 16.04 1.83 1.71
N ARG A 176 16.07 2.89 0.89
CA ARG A 176 14.94 3.33 0.08
C ARG A 176 15.00 2.66 -1.27
N MET A 177 13.91 2.02 -1.67
CA MET A 177 13.71 1.52 -3.03
C MET A 177 12.71 2.43 -3.74
N PRO A 178 13.12 3.17 -4.78
CA PRO A 178 12.19 4.02 -5.52
C PRO A 178 11.11 3.18 -6.21
N VAL A 179 9.89 3.70 -6.24
CA VAL A 179 8.74 3.10 -6.93
C VAL A 179 8.02 4.14 -7.76
N ASN A 180 7.39 3.71 -8.86
CA ASN A 180 6.60 4.59 -9.72
C ASN A 180 5.17 4.07 -9.84
N TRP A 181 4.43 4.16 -8.74
CA TRP A 181 3.05 3.66 -8.63
C TRP A 181 1.99 4.75 -8.76
N SER A 182 2.40 6.01 -8.68
CA SER A 182 1.52 7.17 -8.70
C SER A 182 1.69 7.97 -9.99
N THR A 183 0.58 8.41 -10.55
CA THR A 183 0.53 9.47 -11.59
C THR A 183 0.47 10.86 -10.98
N GLU A 184 0.13 10.96 -9.68
CA GLU A 184 0.10 12.20 -8.92
C GLU A 184 1.50 12.52 -8.37
N PRO A 185 1.83 13.81 -8.18
CA PRO A 185 3.08 14.22 -7.55
C PRO A 185 3.24 13.59 -6.16
N THR A 186 4.41 13.04 -5.88
CA THR A 186 4.71 12.49 -4.55
C THR A 186 4.67 13.58 -3.48
N LEU A 187 4.58 13.17 -2.23
CA LEU A 187 4.63 14.08 -1.08
C LEU A 187 5.85 14.99 -1.12
N HIS A 188 7.01 14.42 -1.46
CA HIS A 188 8.25 15.19 -1.60
C HIS A 188 8.17 16.20 -2.75
N GLN A 189 7.65 15.79 -3.91
CA GLN A 189 7.45 16.71 -5.04
C GLN A 189 6.47 17.83 -4.74
N GLN A 190 5.41 17.55 -3.98
CA GLN A 190 4.46 18.56 -3.52
C GLN A 190 5.09 19.56 -2.54
N LEU A 191 5.91 19.08 -1.59
CA LEU A 191 6.66 19.96 -0.68
C LEU A 191 7.59 20.89 -1.45
N ILE A 192 8.35 20.35 -2.42
CA ILE A 192 9.24 21.15 -3.28
C ILE A 192 8.42 22.20 -4.03
N ALA A 193 7.31 21.81 -4.65
CA ALA A 193 6.45 22.73 -5.41
C ALA A 193 5.82 23.80 -4.51
N ALA A 194 5.42 23.46 -3.28
CA ALA A 194 4.88 24.42 -2.32
C ALA A 194 5.96 25.40 -1.85
N PHE A 195 7.16 24.92 -1.53
CA PHE A 195 8.29 25.75 -1.12
C PHE A 195 8.71 26.73 -2.22
N GLN A 196 8.88 26.26 -3.45
CA GLN A 196 9.23 27.09 -4.61
C GLN A 196 8.19 28.17 -4.92
N LYS A 197 6.92 27.91 -4.60
CA LYS A 197 5.81 28.87 -4.82
C LYS A 197 5.48 29.70 -3.58
N HIS A 198 6.26 29.57 -2.50
CA HIS A 198 5.98 30.19 -1.19
C HIS A 198 4.54 29.97 -0.73
N ARG A 199 4.02 28.75 -0.92
CA ARG A 199 2.67 28.38 -0.49
C ARG A 199 2.70 27.82 0.93
N GLN A 200 1.75 28.28 1.73
CA GLN A 200 1.45 27.64 3.00
C GLN A 200 0.89 26.24 2.78
N ILE A 201 1.10 25.38 3.75
CA ILE A 201 0.67 23.98 3.71
C ILE A 201 -0.15 23.63 4.95
N GLN A 202 -1.08 22.69 4.78
CA GLN A 202 -1.64 21.87 5.84
C GLN A 202 -0.97 20.50 5.81
N LEU A 203 -0.75 19.93 6.98
CA LEU A 203 0.04 18.73 7.19
C LEU A 203 -0.61 17.84 8.26
N THR A 204 -0.83 16.56 7.97
CA THR A 204 -1.12 15.54 8.98
C THR A 204 0.16 14.75 9.24
N TYR A 205 0.62 14.74 10.49
CA TYR A 205 1.92 14.23 10.90
C TYR A 205 1.79 13.14 11.96
N LEU A 206 2.54 12.05 11.77
CA LEU A 206 2.69 11.02 12.79
C LEU A 206 3.83 11.37 13.75
N GLN A 207 3.46 11.78 14.96
CA GLN A 207 4.42 12.02 16.03
C GLN A 207 4.61 10.73 16.85
N LEU A 208 5.87 10.32 16.95
CA LEU A 208 6.30 9.17 17.75
C LEU A 208 7.14 9.66 18.92
N THR A 209 6.83 9.16 20.11
CA THR A 209 7.68 9.19 21.31
C THR A 209 7.95 7.76 21.77
N ASP A 210 8.85 7.58 22.73
CA ASP A 210 9.17 6.25 23.28
C ASP A 210 7.95 5.49 23.82
N THR A 211 6.90 6.22 24.21
CA THR A 211 5.70 5.65 24.85
C THR A 211 4.39 5.97 24.15
N SER A 212 4.40 6.79 23.09
CA SER A 212 3.15 7.21 22.44
C SER A 212 3.28 7.41 20.93
N ARG A 213 2.18 7.09 20.25
CA ARG A 213 1.94 7.37 18.84
C ARG A 213 0.75 8.31 18.74
N THR A 214 0.97 9.54 18.30
CA THR A 214 -0.08 10.57 18.21
C THR A 214 -0.10 11.17 16.81
N ILE A 215 -1.30 11.35 16.26
CA ILE A 215 -1.49 12.08 15.00
C ILE A 215 -1.68 13.56 15.34
N LEU A 216 -0.85 14.41 14.75
CA LEU A 216 -0.94 15.86 14.84
C LEU A 216 -1.39 16.40 13.48
N THR A 217 -2.37 17.28 13.46
CA THR A 217 -2.69 18.08 12.27
C THR A 217 -2.15 19.50 12.48
N ILE A 218 -1.25 19.93 11.60
CA ILE A 218 -0.77 21.31 11.49
C ILE A 218 -1.62 21.95 10.40
N THR A 219 -2.53 22.85 10.81
CA THR A 219 -3.54 23.42 9.92
C THR A 219 -2.96 24.44 8.96
N ARG A 220 -1.91 25.14 9.39
CA ARG A 220 -1.21 26.12 8.56
C ARG A 220 0.26 26.24 8.94
N ALA A 221 1.14 26.02 7.97
CA ALA A 221 2.57 26.23 8.14
C ALA A 221 3.26 26.80 6.90
N ASP A 222 4.30 27.58 7.11
CA ASP A 222 5.28 27.94 6.08
C ASP A 222 6.41 26.92 6.07
N ILE A 223 6.87 26.56 4.86
CA ILE A 223 8.07 25.75 4.69
C ILE A 223 9.28 26.68 4.75
N LEU A 224 10.14 26.47 5.75
CA LEU A 224 11.35 27.28 5.95
C LEU A 224 12.55 26.69 5.21
N ASP A 225 12.68 25.36 5.24
CA ASP A 225 13.79 24.62 4.63
C ASP A 225 13.39 23.15 4.45
N PHE A 226 14.07 22.42 3.56
CA PHE A 226 13.83 20.99 3.35
C PHE A 226 15.10 20.23 2.97
N SER A 227 15.10 18.94 3.27
CA SER A 227 16.13 17.97 2.91
C SER A 227 15.49 16.65 2.47
N ASP A 228 16.29 15.69 2.05
CA ASP A 228 15.79 14.34 1.67
C ASP A 228 15.16 13.56 2.83
N LYS A 229 15.34 14.00 4.07
CA LYS A 229 14.86 13.30 5.28
C LYS A 229 13.83 14.06 6.06
N ALA A 230 13.90 15.39 6.08
CA ALA A 230 13.02 16.21 6.90
C ALA A 230 12.68 17.54 6.23
N VAL A 231 11.52 18.07 6.62
CA VAL A 231 11.08 19.43 6.31
C VAL A 231 11.04 20.26 7.59
N THR A 232 11.53 21.49 7.50
CA THR A 232 11.50 22.47 8.59
C THR A 232 10.37 23.45 8.33
N LEU A 233 9.48 23.60 9.31
CA LEU A 233 8.23 24.35 9.19
C LEU A 233 8.14 25.42 10.26
N TYR A 234 7.43 26.51 9.96
CA TYR A 234 6.88 27.42 10.96
C TYR A 234 5.38 27.20 11.05
N SER A 235 4.91 26.65 12.18
CA SER A 235 3.51 26.36 12.46
C SER A 235 2.82 27.59 13.04
N TYR A 236 1.70 27.99 12.42
CA TYR A 236 0.88 29.10 12.89
C TYR A 236 -0.14 28.70 13.96
N ASP A 237 -0.37 27.40 14.16
CA ASP A 237 -1.32 26.89 15.15
C ASP A 237 -0.85 27.23 16.58
N ASP A 238 0.46 27.22 16.79
CA ASP A 238 1.12 27.44 18.07
C ASP A 238 2.31 28.40 17.99
N ASN A 239 2.57 28.99 16.82
CA ASN A 239 3.68 29.92 16.57
C ASN A 239 5.06 29.31 16.87
N THR A 240 5.28 28.04 16.52
CA THR A 240 6.55 27.34 16.75
C THR A 240 7.21 26.84 15.48
N LYS A 241 8.55 26.77 15.51
CA LYS A 241 9.34 26.07 14.49
C LYS A 241 9.33 24.57 14.76
N ARG A 242 9.05 23.77 13.73
CA ARG A 242 8.95 22.31 13.80
C ARG A 242 9.85 21.65 12.76
N ILE A 243 10.41 20.49 13.09
CA ILE A 243 11.16 19.65 12.14
C ILE A 243 10.38 18.33 12.01
N CYS A 244 9.88 18.06 10.82
CA CYS A 244 9.06 16.89 10.53
C CYS A 244 9.83 15.94 9.60
N GLN A 245 10.05 14.71 10.03
CA GLN A 245 10.62 13.67 9.17
C GLN A 245 9.63 13.32 8.04
N LEU A 246 10.12 13.24 6.79
CA LEU A 246 9.26 13.08 5.61
C LEU A 246 8.50 11.75 5.60
N ASP A 247 9.10 10.68 6.13
CA ASP A 247 8.52 9.34 6.27
C ASP A 247 7.36 9.26 7.28
N ARG A 248 7.14 10.33 8.05
CA ARG A 248 6.06 10.43 9.05
C ARG A 248 4.98 11.42 8.64
N ILE A 249 5.08 12.02 7.46
CA ILE A 249 4.01 12.87 6.93
C ILE A 249 2.95 11.96 6.32
N LEU A 250 1.76 11.95 6.90
CA LEU A 250 0.64 11.13 6.46
C LEU A 250 -0.12 11.80 5.31
N GLU A 251 -0.33 13.11 5.41
CA GLU A 251 -1.03 13.90 4.40
C GLU A 251 -0.42 15.29 4.28
N LEU A 252 -0.47 15.84 3.08
CA LEU A 252 -0.02 17.19 2.75
C LEU A 252 -1.05 17.82 1.82
N THR A 253 -1.43 19.06 2.10
CA THR A 253 -2.31 19.84 1.21
C THR A 253 -1.76 21.26 1.11
N PRO A 254 -1.29 21.69 -0.08
CA PRO A 254 -0.97 23.09 -0.32
C PRO A 254 -2.23 23.94 -0.15
N LEU A 255 -2.16 24.97 0.67
CA LEU A 255 -3.27 25.90 0.87
C LEU A 255 -3.38 26.86 -0.31
N GLU A 256 -4.61 27.22 -0.68
CA GLU A 256 -4.83 28.28 -1.65
C GLU A 256 -4.32 29.60 -1.08
N GLN A 257 -3.68 30.42 -1.92
CA GLN A 257 -3.41 31.81 -1.54
C GLN A 257 -4.75 32.52 -1.41
N THR A 258 -5.17 32.83 -0.18
CA THR A 258 -6.21 33.83 0.01
C THR A 258 -5.71 35.13 -0.61
N SER A 259 -6.36 35.56 -1.69
CA SER A 259 -6.18 36.86 -2.35
C SER A 259 -6.69 38.01 -1.48
N ALA A 260 -6.20 38.09 -0.26
CA ALA A 260 -6.50 39.13 0.70
C ALA A 260 -5.19 39.68 1.24
N TYR A 261 -4.50 40.52 0.44
CA TYR A 261 -3.64 41.63 0.85
C TYR A 261 -2.95 42.24 -0.39
N GLN A 262 -3.75 42.79 -1.30
CA GLN A 262 -3.33 43.86 -2.23
C GLN A 262 -4.40 44.96 -2.30
N SER A 263 -4.90 45.35 -1.13
CA SER A 263 -5.73 46.54 -0.95
C SER A 263 -5.36 47.22 0.37
N SER A 264 -4.09 47.53 0.53
CA SER A 264 -3.59 48.62 1.36
C SER A 264 -2.07 48.67 1.23
N LEU A 265 -1.60 49.42 0.22
CA LEU A 265 -0.47 50.34 0.30
C LEU A 265 -0.18 50.85 -1.13
N PHE A 266 -0.53 52.13 -1.31
CA PHE A 266 -0.33 53.04 -2.45
C PHE A 266 -1.29 52.91 -3.64
#